data_AF-A0A645DBA2-F1
#
_entry.id   AF-A0A645DBA2-F1
#
_cell.length_a   1.000
_cell.length_b   1.000
_cell.length_c   1.000
_cell.angle_alpha   90.00
_cell.angle_beta   90.00
_cell.angle_gamma   90.00
#
_symmetry.space_group_name_H-M   'P 1'
#
loop_
_entity.id
_entity.type
_entity.pdbx_description
1 polymer ?
#
loop_
_entity_poly.entity_id
_entity_poly.type
_entity_poly.pdbx_seq_one_letter_code
_entity_poly.pdbx_strand_id
1 'polypeptide(L)' 'MLGAVAATPVRALSAERCLEGSRLEPETVEKAASALSEYILEINKRPNRFYKAHASKGVLLDVLDTIRQRSGITLP' A
#
# COMPACT_ATOMS: atom_id res chain seq x y z
N MET A 1 7.80 -5.89 0.56
CA MET A 1 8.70 -5.20 -0.39
C MET A 1 7.96 -4.94 -1.69
N LEU A 2 8.19 -3.80 -2.34
CA LEU A 2 7.55 -3.40 -3.60
C LEU A 2 8.50 -3.59 -4.77
N GLY A 3 8.04 -4.22 -5.85
CA GLY A 3 8.77 -4.38 -7.10
C GLY A 3 8.24 -3.50 -8.23
N ALA A 4 9.00 -3.37 -9.33
CA ALA A 4 8.60 -2.73 -10.59
C ALA A 4 8.18 -1.24 -10.52
N VAL A 5 8.43 -0.55 -9.41
CA VAL A 5 8.24 0.90 -9.22
C VAL A 5 9.55 1.69 -9.13
N ALA A 6 10.68 0.98 -8.99
CA ALA A 6 12.04 1.50 -8.95
C ALA A 6 13.01 0.53 -9.65
N ALA A 7 14.31 0.85 -9.68
CA ALA A 7 15.33 -0.03 -10.26
C ALA A 7 15.58 -1.30 -9.42
N THR A 8 15.44 -1.19 -8.10
CA THR A 8 15.53 -2.29 -7.14
C THR A 8 14.25 -2.35 -6.29
N PRO A 9 13.98 -3.45 -5.58
CA PRO A 9 12.90 -3.49 -4.62
C PRO A 9 13.04 -2.40 -3.56
N VAL A 10 11.92 -1.80 -3.16
CA VAL A 10 11.87 -0.72 -2.17
C VAL A 10 10.90 -1.04 -1.04
N ARG A 11 11.10 -0.37 0.10
CA ARG A 11 10.26 -0.49 1.29
C ARG A 11 9.52 0.83 1.53
N ALA A 12 8.19 0.78 1.57
CA ALA A 12 7.34 1.95 1.82
C ALA A 12 7.07 2.09 3.33
N LEU A 13 8.08 2.58 4.07
CA LEU A 13 8.00 2.73 5.53
C LEU A 13 6.83 3.62 5.98
N SER A 14 6.48 4.64 5.20
CA SER A 14 5.33 5.51 5.48
C SER A 14 4.01 4.73 5.51
N ALA A 15 3.78 3.86 4.54
CA ALA A 15 2.60 3.01 4.47
C ALA A 15 2.57 1.96 5.59
N GLU A 16 3.72 1.37 5.93
CA GLU A 16 3.82 0.40 7.04
C GLU A 16 3.45 1.04 8.38
N ARG A 17 3.94 2.27 8.65
CA ARG A 17 3.62 3.02 9.88
C ARG A 17 2.15 3.35 10.03
N CYS A 18 1.40 3.49 8.93
CA CYS A 18 -0.05 3.68 8.99
C CYS A 18 -0.79 2.45 9.52
N LEU A 19 -0.21 1.25 9.37
CA LEU A 19 -0.83 -0.01 9.76
C LEU A 19 -0.33 -0.51 11.12
N GLU A 20 0.89 -0.15 11.50
CA GLU A 20 1.52 -0.63 12.73
C GLU A 20 0.69 -0.29 13.98
N GLY A 21 0.40 -1.31 14.79
CA GLY A 21 -0.42 -1.18 16.00
C GLY A 21 -1.90 -0.84 15.76
N SER A 22 -2.33 -0.67 14.51
CA SER A 22 -3.68 -0.24 14.16
C SER A 22 -4.54 -1.42 13.70
N ARG A 23 -5.85 -1.32 13.91
CA ARG A 23 -6.81 -2.25 13.28
C ARG A 23 -6.87 -2.00 11.77
N LEU A 24 -7.07 -3.08 11.01
CA LEU A 24 -7.28 -3.05 9.56
C LEU A 24 -8.69 -2.60 9.19
N GLU A 25 -9.09 -1.42 9.70
CA GLU A 25 -10.34 -0.76 9.35
C GLU A 25 -10.21 -0.06 8.00
N PRO A 26 -11.33 0.15 7.25
CA PRO A 26 -11.29 0.78 5.93
C PRO A 26 -10.51 2.10 5.88
N GLU A 27 -10.65 2.95 6.90
CA GLU A 27 -9.94 4.23 6.98
C GLU A 27 -8.41 4.05 7.10
N THR A 28 -7.95 3.13 7.96
CA THR A 28 -6.52 2.85 8.17
C THR A 28 -5.90 2.28 6.89
N VAL A 29 -6.60 1.34 6.26
CA VAL A 29 -6.17 0.69 5.02
C VAL A 29 -6.07 1.73 3.90
N GLU A 30 -7.05 2.62 3.76
CA GLU A 30 -7.05 3.69 2.75
C GLU A 30 -5.92 4.71 2.98
N LYS A 31 -5.63 5.05 4.24
CA LYS A 31 -4.49 5.91 4.61
C LYS A 31 -3.16 5.26 4.21
N ALA A 32 -2.96 3.98 4.54
CA ALA A 32 -1.76 3.25 4.17
C ALA A 32 -1.58 3.15 2.65
N ALA A 33 -2.67 2.86 1.93
CA ALA A 33 -2.67 2.76 0.47
C ALA A 33 -2.38 4.11 -0.21
N SER A 34 -2.86 5.21 0.36
CA SER A 34 -2.56 6.56 -0.11
C SER A 34 -1.10 6.94 0.16
N ALA A 35 -0.57 6.65 1.34
CA ALA A 35 0.84 6.86 1.68
C ALA A 35 1.79 6.08 0.76
N LEU A 36 1.41 4.86 0.37
CA LEU A 36 2.14 4.08 -0.64
C LEU A 36 2.14 4.77 -2.00
N SER A 37 0.97 5.23 -2.46
CA SER A 37 0.82 5.93 -3.74
C SER A 37 1.70 7.17 -3.81
N GLU A 38 1.66 8.01 -2.77
CA GLU A 38 2.47 9.22 -2.64
C GLU A 38 3.97 8.90 -2.67
N TYR A 39 4.39 7.89 -1.91
CA TYR A 39 5.78 7.43 -1.92
C TYR A 39 6.24 6.99 -3.31
N ILE A 40 5.39 6.26 -4.07
CA ILE A 40 5.71 5.87 -5.44
C ILE A 40 5.85 7.08 -6.37
N LEU A 41 4.99 8.09 -6.23
CA LEU A 41 5.09 9.33 -7.02
C LEU A 41 6.40 10.08 -6.73
N GLU A 42 6.88 10.03 -5.49
CA GLU A 42 8.13 10.62 -5.06
C GLU A 42 9.34 9.92 -5.70
N ILE A 43 9.41 8.60 -5.61
CA ILE A 43 10.60 7.83 -6.01
C ILE A 43 10.64 7.48 -7.50
N ASN A 44 9.48 7.33 -8.15
CA ASN A 44 9.42 6.87 -9.54
C ASN A 44 9.51 8.07 -10.50
N LYS A 45 10.62 8.13 -11.25
CA LYS A 45 10.88 9.20 -12.23
C LYS A 45 10.46 8.85 -13.66
N ARG A 46 9.88 7.67 -13.90
CA ARG A 46 9.48 7.20 -15.23
C ARG A 46 8.15 7.83 -15.66
N PRO A 47 7.86 7.94 -16.97
CA PRO A 47 6.62 8.52 -17.46
C PRO A 47 5.35 7.84 -16.92
N ASN A 48 5.42 6.54 -16.62
CA ASN A 48 4.30 5.76 -16.09
C ASN A 48 4.11 5.86 -14.57
N ARG A 49 4.79 6.79 -13.87
CA ARG A 49 4.74 6.91 -12.40
C ARG A 49 3.32 7.05 -11.84
N PHE A 50 2.45 7.83 -12.52
CA PHE A 50 1.08 8.06 -12.06
C PHE A 50 0.24 6.79 -12.13
N TYR A 51 0.35 6.08 -13.25
CA TYR A 51 -0.28 4.76 -13.40
C TYR A 51 0.24 3.79 -12.34
N LYS A 52 1.55 3.71 -12.12
CA LYS A 52 2.15 2.81 -11.13
C LYS A 52 1.74 3.15 -9.70
N ALA A 53 1.64 4.42 -9.34
CA ALA A 53 1.18 4.87 -8.03
C ALA A 53 -0.29 4.46 -7.81
N HIS A 54 -1.18 4.79 -8.76
CA HIS A 54 -2.59 4.43 -8.68
C HIS A 54 -2.82 2.91 -8.64
N ALA A 55 -2.14 2.15 -9.52
CA ALA A 55 -2.24 0.70 -9.55
C ALA A 55 -1.74 0.07 -8.24
N SER A 56 -0.64 0.56 -7.68
CA SER A 56 -0.08 0.02 -6.43
C SER A 56 -0.97 0.31 -5.22
N LYS A 57 -1.68 1.45 -5.22
CA LYS A 57 -2.74 1.72 -4.23
C LYS A 57 -3.79 0.61 -4.24
N GLY A 58 -4.37 0.33 -5.41
CA GLY A 58 -5.36 -0.75 -5.58
C GLY A 58 -4.82 -2.12 -5.15
N VAL A 59 -3.60 -2.46 -5.58
CA VAL A 59 -2.95 -3.73 -5.18
C VAL A 59 -2.81 -3.84 -3.66
N LEU A 60 -2.43 -2.77 -2.96
CA LEU A 60 -2.31 -2.82 -1.51
C LEU A 60 -3.68 -3.00 -0.83
N LEU A 61 -4.72 -2.33 -1.32
CA LEU A 61 -6.10 -2.52 -0.84
C LEU A 61 -6.53 -3.99 -0.97
N ASP A 62 -6.34 -4.59 -2.14
CA ASP A 62 -6.70 -5.99 -2.42
C ASP A 62 -5.92 -6.97 -1.53
N VAL A 63 -4.62 -6.71 -1.32
CA VAL A 63 -3.78 -7.54 -0.46
C VAL A 63 -4.25 -7.46 0.99
N LEU A 64 -4.53 -6.27 1.51
CA LEU A 64 -4.99 -6.09 2.89
C LEU A 64 -6.38 -6.69 3.11
N ASP A 65 -7.29 -6.57 2.14
CA ASP A 65 -8.59 -7.23 2.20
C ASP A 65 -8.44 -8.76 2.19
N THR A 66 -7.57 -9.29 1.33
CA THR A 66 -7.26 -10.73 1.31
C THR A 66 -6.70 -11.21 2.65
N ILE A 67 -5.81 -10.43 3.27
CA ILE A 67 -5.27 -10.75 4.60
C ILE A 67 -6.39 -10.75 5.64
N ARG A 68 -7.27 -9.74 5.63
CA ARG A 68 -8.42 -9.66 6.54
C ARG A 68 -9.31 -10.90 6.43
N GLN A 69 -9.67 -11.30 5.22
CA GLN A 69 -10.48 -12.48 4.95
C GLN A 69 -9.81 -13.78 5.43
N ARG A 70 -8.50 -13.94 5.17
CA ARG A 70 -7.74 -15.16 5.52
C ARG A 70 -7.41 -15.29 6.99
N SER A 71 -7.27 -14.17 7.70
CA SER A 71 -6.87 -14.17 9.11
C SER A 71 -8.00 -14.60 10.04
N GLY A 72 -9.23 -14.83 9.53
CA GLY A 72 -10.41 -15.11 10.35
C GLY A 72 -10.74 -13.97 11.31
N ILE A 73 -10.18 -12.78 11.07
CA ILE A 73 -10.43 -11.58 11.86
C ILE A 73 -11.78 -11.04 11.40
N THR A 74 -12.84 -11.64 11.91
CA THR A 74 -14.18 -11.06 11.93
C THR A 74 -14.17 -10.01 13.03
N LEU A 75 -14.05 -8.75 12.66
CA LEU A 75 -14.24 -7.64 13.60
C LEU A 75 -15.72 -7.30 13.67
N PRO A 76 -16.22 -6.89 14.85
CA PRO A 76 -17.63 -6.58 15.08
C PRO A 76 -18.16 -5.48 14.17
#